data_AF-A0A1M5NQF9-F1
#
_entry.id   AF-A0A1M5NQF9-F1
#
_cell.length_a   1.000
_cell.length_b   1.000
_cell.length_c   1.000
_cell.angle_alpha   90.00
_cell.angle_beta   90.00
_cell.angle_gamma   90.00
#
_symmetry.space_group_name_H-M   'P 1'
#
loop_
_entity.id
_entity.type
_entity.pdbx_description
1 polymer ?
#
loop_
_entity_poly.entity_id
_entity_poly.type
_entity_poly.pdbx_seq_one_letter_code
_entity_poly.pdbx_strand_id
1 'polypeptide(L)'
;MPYKRILSTLLLFATFAFSQGIGPEQVDYNKVKVNPAEMQSELNTRADLLQALKTGNTTKVDSALLVLSYEKVPESAIDSLEILQVNLIRGRYDLAVPQFANMLMKERKKVRYSFANDSLYHYLRNESRFAAEYTDRPAERDLEERHLKLKGYMTEAAQANIKQEYKDLASIFVDLHPYFILYDKGYWIYLGSIFEDISPDSMANIISIRSEEHVDFHNDIDTLAATMMLIRMETFCENYPESEYSEWLKRVSRNIEDSLKRYKEFRAYYKDKFYTGGLGFELFIGNSSTFVVGVPIQISRFILTPSYINGESSITIKEDQAKVRNDFDEFFVTAGIDVYENKWLKIQPFAGGWDFFTAGLQADFRFWMSKTPGEFHGAEYMTLKFRYMGIYHDTKTATSDETEEVEWTEEKEWDHRFFVGIGVHFW
;
A
#
# COMPACT_ATOMS: atom_id res chain seq x y z
N MET A 1 68.69 0.76 5.61
CA MET A 1 67.66 -0.31 5.62
C MET A 1 66.22 0.27 5.66
N PRO A 2 65.68 0.83 4.55
CA PRO A 2 64.30 1.32 4.51
C PRO A 2 63.28 0.32 3.89
N TYR A 3 63.73 -0.62 3.06
CA TYR A 3 62.85 -1.55 2.34
C TYR A 3 62.16 -2.61 3.22
N LYS A 4 62.78 -3.03 4.34
CA LYS A 4 62.17 -4.00 5.26
C LYS A 4 60.94 -3.44 6.00
N ARG A 5 60.90 -2.13 6.30
CA ARG A 5 59.76 -1.48 6.96
C ARG A 5 58.60 -1.23 6.00
N ILE A 6 58.89 -0.92 4.74
CA ILE A 6 57.86 -0.74 3.70
C ILE A 6 57.21 -2.09 3.37
N LEU A 7 58.03 -3.15 3.21
CA LEU A 7 57.53 -4.49 2.94
C LEU A 7 56.71 -5.06 4.11
N SER A 8 57.11 -4.83 5.36
CA SER A 8 56.33 -5.27 6.53
C SER A 8 55.02 -4.48 6.70
N THR A 9 55.01 -3.19 6.37
CA THR A 9 53.79 -2.35 6.42
C THR A 9 52.82 -2.72 5.29
N LEU A 10 53.33 -3.02 4.09
CA LEU A 10 52.52 -3.53 2.98
C LEU A 10 52.00 -4.95 3.23
N LEU A 11 52.79 -5.82 3.89
CA LEU A 11 52.31 -7.14 4.30
C LEU A 11 51.21 -7.03 5.36
N LEU A 12 51.31 -6.10 6.32
CA LEU A 12 50.28 -5.81 7.32
C LEU A 12 49.00 -5.25 6.70
N PHE A 13 49.10 -4.35 5.73
CA PHE A 13 47.95 -3.85 4.97
C PHE A 13 47.33 -4.93 4.08
N ALA A 14 48.14 -5.80 3.49
CA ALA A 14 47.65 -6.96 2.74
C ALA A 14 46.99 -7.99 3.66
N THR A 15 47.52 -8.27 4.86
CA THR A 15 46.84 -9.14 5.83
C THR A 15 45.57 -8.52 6.39
N PHE A 16 45.50 -7.18 6.52
CA PHE A 16 44.27 -6.46 6.87
C PHE A 16 43.23 -6.50 5.73
N ALA A 17 43.67 -6.44 4.47
CA ALA A 17 42.81 -6.56 3.29
C ALA A 17 42.36 -8.00 3.00
N PHE A 18 43.22 -9.01 3.22
CA PHE A 18 42.91 -10.42 3.02
C PHE A 18 42.17 -11.06 4.21
N SER A 19 42.28 -10.53 5.43
CA SER A 19 41.46 -10.97 6.58
C SER A 19 40.00 -10.51 6.49
N GLN A 20 39.65 -9.61 5.56
CA GLN A 20 38.25 -9.32 5.22
C GLN A 20 37.63 -10.35 4.25
N GLY A 21 38.41 -11.34 3.80
CA GLY A 21 37.98 -12.34 2.81
C GLY A 21 37.88 -13.79 3.31
N ILE A 22 38.29 -14.09 4.55
CA ILE A 22 38.10 -15.42 5.16
C ILE A 22 36.96 -15.29 6.16
N GLY A 23 35.77 -15.78 5.78
CA GLY A 23 34.64 -15.86 6.70
C GLY A 23 35.00 -16.73 7.91
N PRO A 24 34.99 -16.20 9.13
CA PRO A 24 35.04 -17.04 10.32
C PRO A 24 33.79 -17.91 10.37
N GLU A 25 33.93 -19.10 10.93
CA GLU A 25 32.82 -19.98 11.33
C GLU A 25 31.67 -19.17 11.94
N GLN A 26 30.43 -19.57 11.61
CA GLN A 26 29.22 -19.07 12.27
C GLN A 26 29.46 -19.12 13.79
N VAL A 27 29.52 -17.95 14.42
CA VAL A 27 29.62 -17.86 15.88
C VAL A 27 28.27 -18.33 16.42
N ASP A 28 28.28 -19.49 17.06
CA ASP A 28 27.15 -19.98 17.84
C ASP A 28 26.96 -19.05 19.05
N TYR A 29 26.01 -18.11 18.95
CA TYR A 29 25.74 -17.10 19.98
C TYR A 29 25.42 -17.71 21.35
N ASN A 30 24.91 -18.95 21.38
CA ASN A 30 24.63 -19.68 22.62
C ASN A 30 25.89 -20.18 23.35
N LYS A 31 27.08 -20.01 22.74
CA LYS A 31 28.38 -20.40 23.32
C LYS A 31 29.29 -19.20 23.64
N VAL A 32 28.86 -17.97 23.38
CA VAL A 32 29.64 -16.78 23.73
C VAL A 32 29.59 -16.59 25.24
N LYS A 33 30.68 -16.93 25.94
CA LYS A 33 30.85 -16.56 27.34
C LYS A 33 31.07 -15.04 27.41
N VAL A 34 30.01 -14.31 27.72
CA VAL A 34 30.08 -12.86 27.94
C VAL A 34 30.97 -12.59 29.16
N ASN A 35 32.06 -11.83 28.96
CA ASN A 35 32.88 -11.33 30.05
C ASN A 35 32.24 -10.04 30.60
N PRO A 36 31.77 -10.02 31.86
CA PRO A 36 31.08 -8.85 32.42
C PRO A 36 31.92 -7.57 32.38
N ALA A 37 33.25 -7.67 32.49
CA ALA A 37 34.13 -6.52 32.43
C ALA A 37 34.22 -5.93 31.01
N GLU A 38 34.19 -6.77 29.98
CA GLU A 38 34.20 -6.34 28.59
C GLU A 38 32.87 -5.70 28.20
N MET A 39 31.75 -6.28 28.65
CA MET A 39 30.42 -5.70 28.48
C MET A 39 30.32 -4.31 29.13
N GLN A 40 30.79 -4.17 30.38
CA GLN A 40 30.78 -2.87 31.06
C GLN A 40 31.67 -1.84 30.36
N SER A 41 32.82 -2.26 29.81
CA SER A 41 33.70 -1.39 29.04
C SER A 41 33.03 -0.90 27.74
N GLU A 42 32.31 -1.77 27.03
CA GLU A 42 31.58 -1.40 25.83
C GLU A 42 30.40 -0.46 26.16
N LEU A 43 29.64 -0.73 27.22
CA LEU A 43 28.57 0.17 27.70
C LEU A 43 29.10 1.57 28.06
N ASN A 44 30.24 1.65 28.74
CA ASN A 44 30.90 2.93 29.03
C ASN A 44 31.31 3.64 27.73
N THR A 45 31.83 2.89 26.75
CA THR A 45 32.21 3.44 25.44
C THR A 45 30.99 3.95 24.67
N ARG A 46 29.82 3.31 24.79
CA ARG A 46 28.55 3.82 24.22
C ARG A 46 28.11 5.12 24.89
N ALA A 47 28.27 5.25 26.21
CA ALA A 47 28.01 6.51 26.91
C ALA A 47 28.97 7.63 26.48
N ASP A 48 30.25 7.31 26.29
CA ASP A 48 31.26 8.25 25.78
C ASP A 48 30.94 8.69 24.34
N LEU A 49 30.49 7.76 23.49
CA LEU A 49 30.03 8.06 22.13
C LEU A 49 28.86 9.04 22.14
N LEU A 50 27.86 8.81 22.99
CA LEU A 50 26.73 9.73 23.15
C LEU A 50 27.20 11.14 23.56
N GLN A 51 28.10 11.23 24.54
CA GLN A 51 28.62 12.52 25.00
C GLN A 51 29.44 13.21 23.90
N ALA A 52 30.23 12.45 23.13
CA ALA A 52 30.99 12.96 22.01
C ALA A 52 30.10 13.50 20.89
N LEU A 53 28.98 12.84 20.58
CA LEU A 53 27.99 13.31 19.62
C LEU A 53 27.34 14.62 20.07
N LYS A 54 26.86 14.68 21.32
CA LYS A 54 26.23 15.89 21.88
C LYS A 54 27.17 17.10 21.93
N THR A 55 28.47 16.85 22.05
CA THR A 55 29.50 17.91 22.11
C THR A 55 30.15 18.21 20.76
N GLY A 56 29.79 17.49 19.69
CA GLY A 56 30.38 17.65 18.36
C GLY A 56 31.87 17.22 18.28
N ASN A 57 32.35 16.42 19.24
CA ASN A 57 33.76 16.00 19.28
C ASN A 57 34.03 14.83 18.32
N THR A 58 34.38 15.17 17.09
CA THR A 58 34.61 14.21 15.99
C THR A 58 35.65 13.14 16.32
N THR A 59 36.80 13.54 16.88
CA THR A 59 37.88 12.61 17.24
C THR A 59 37.44 11.57 18.27
N LYS A 60 36.66 11.99 19.28
CA LYS A 60 36.12 11.07 20.28
C LYS A 60 35.07 10.13 19.70
N VAL A 61 34.22 10.61 18.78
CA VAL A 61 33.28 9.73 18.07
C VAL A 61 34.04 8.66 17.29
N ASP A 62 35.04 9.03 16.48
CA ASP A 62 35.82 8.07 15.69
C ASP A 62 36.53 7.04 16.58
N SER A 63 37.08 7.49 17.72
CA SER A 63 37.72 6.59 18.70
C SER A 63 36.72 5.60 19.32
N ALA A 64 35.53 6.07 19.70
CA ALA A 64 34.51 5.22 20.30
C ALA A 64 33.92 4.23 19.30
N LEU A 65 33.66 4.66 18.06
CA LEU A 65 33.22 3.78 16.97
C LEU A 65 34.26 2.69 16.68
N LEU A 66 35.54 3.03 16.67
CA LEU A 66 36.62 2.07 16.49
C LEU A 66 36.56 0.99 17.56
N VAL A 67 36.48 1.36 18.84
CA VAL A 67 36.39 0.41 19.97
C VAL A 67 35.14 -0.47 19.84
N LEU A 68 33.97 0.13 19.61
CA LEU A 68 32.70 -0.60 19.50
C LEU A 68 32.62 -1.49 18.25
N SER A 69 33.46 -1.23 17.24
CA SER A 69 33.52 -2.04 16.02
C SER A 69 34.33 -3.33 16.15
N TYR A 70 35.07 -3.54 17.24
CA TYR A 70 35.90 -4.72 17.49
C TYR A 70 35.18 -5.89 18.18
N GLU A 71 33.85 -5.83 18.31
CA GLU A 71 32.92 -6.94 18.65
C GLU A 71 33.44 -7.95 19.70
N LYS A 72 33.38 -7.59 20.99
CA LYS A 72 33.64 -8.57 22.05
C LYS A 72 32.35 -9.11 22.67
N VAL A 73 31.29 -8.31 22.73
CA VAL A 73 30.01 -8.69 23.35
C VAL A 73 28.82 -8.24 22.46
N PRO A 74 28.03 -9.18 21.88
CA PRO A 74 26.88 -8.85 21.02
C PRO A 74 25.84 -7.93 21.67
N GLU A 75 25.62 -8.05 22.97
CA GLU A 75 24.63 -7.30 23.74
C GLU A 75 24.96 -5.80 23.87
N SER A 76 26.24 -5.42 23.75
CA SER A 76 26.75 -4.05 23.90
C SER A 76 27.49 -3.51 22.66
N ALA A 77 27.51 -4.26 21.57
CA ALA A 77 28.09 -3.82 20.31
C ALA A 77 27.36 -2.59 19.72
N ILE A 78 27.95 -1.96 18.70
CA ILE A 78 27.25 -0.97 17.86
C ILE A 78 26.80 -1.61 16.54
N ASP A 79 25.53 -1.45 16.19
CA ASP A 79 24.95 -2.09 15.01
C ASP A 79 25.07 -1.24 13.72
N SER A 80 24.75 -1.84 12.56
CA SER A 80 24.89 -1.16 11.27
C SER A 80 23.93 0.02 11.08
N LEU A 81 22.75 0.02 11.70
CA LEU A 81 21.85 1.17 11.67
C LEU A 81 22.38 2.29 12.57
N GLU A 82 22.85 1.96 13.77
CA GLU A 82 23.45 2.93 14.70
C GLU A 82 24.67 3.62 14.07
N ILE A 83 25.55 2.87 13.41
CA ILE A 83 26.69 3.45 12.69
C ILE A 83 26.21 4.37 11.55
N LEU A 84 25.18 3.96 10.78
CA LEU A 84 24.60 4.81 9.73
C LEU A 84 24.07 6.12 10.33
N GLN A 85 23.29 6.06 11.41
CA GLN A 85 22.74 7.22 12.09
C GLN A 85 23.84 8.16 12.59
N VAL A 86 24.90 7.61 13.19
CA VAL A 86 26.07 8.39 13.61
C VAL A 86 26.73 9.11 12.43
N ASN A 87 26.94 8.42 11.31
CA ASN A 87 27.56 9.01 10.13
C ASN A 87 26.68 10.11 9.50
N LEU A 88 25.36 9.90 9.45
CA LEU A 88 24.40 10.90 8.97
C LEU A 88 24.39 12.15 9.86
N ILE A 89 24.29 11.99 11.19
CA ILE A 89 24.32 13.10 12.16
C ILE A 89 25.63 13.90 12.05
N ARG A 90 26.75 13.24 11.72
CA ARG A 90 28.06 13.89 11.56
C ARG A 90 28.33 14.47 10.17
N GLY A 91 27.43 14.28 9.21
CA GLY A 91 27.67 14.67 7.81
C GLY A 91 28.81 13.88 7.14
N ARG A 92 29.14 12.68 7.63
CA ARG A 92 30.12 11.76 7.02
C ARG A 92 29.47 10.95 5.91
N TYR A 93 28.98 11.65 4.89
CA TYR A 93 28.24 11.03 3.78
C TYR A 93 29.09 10.10 2.92
N ASP A 94 30.42 10.26 2.95
CA ASP A 94 31.39 9.33 2.35
C ASP A 94 31.27 7.91 2.91
N LEU A 95 30.80 7.78 4.16
CA LEU A 95 30.56 6.51 4.83
C LEU A 95 29.06 6.17 4.88
N ALA A 96 28.19 7.16 5.05
CA ALA A 96 26.76 6.94 5.24
C ALA A 96 26.06 6.41 3.98
N VAL A 97 26.36 6.98 2.80
CA VAL A 97 25.74 6.59 1.53
C VAL A 97 26.00 5.12 1.18
N PRO A 98 27.26 4.63 1.11
CA PRO A 98 27.51 3.22 0.81
C PRO A 98 26.97 2.29 1.90
N GLN A 99 26.95 2.73 3.16
CA GLN A 99 26.36 1.95 4.23
C GLN A 99 24.84 1.80 4.09
N PHE A 100 24.14 2.87 3.73
CA PHE A 100 22.71 2.84 3.43
C PHE A 100 22.43 1.93 2.24
N ALA A 101 23.20 2.05 1.16
CA ALA A 101 23.11 1.16 -0.01
C ALA A 101 23.23 -0.31 0.41
N ASN A 102 24.27 -0.66 1.18
CA ASN A 102 24.49 -2.05 1.60
C ASN A 102 23.36 -2.59 2.48
N MET A 103 22.70 -1.74 3.27
CA MET A 103 21.51 -2.12 4.04
C MET A 103 20.30 -2.42 3.14
N LEU A 104 20.14 -1.69 2.04
CA LEU A 104 19.07 -1.95 1.06
C LEU A 104 19.38 -3.14 0.14
N MET A 105 20.63 -3.29 -0.30
CA MET A 105 21.08 -4.45 -1.09
C MET A 105 21.00 -5.76 -0.30
N LYS A 106 20.94 -5.65 1.04
CA LYS A 106 21.06 -6.77 1.98
C LYS A 106 22.41 -7.48 1.85
N GLU A 107 23.40 -6.81 1.29
CA GLU A 107 24.74 -7.32 1.05
C GLU A 107 25.64 -6.99 2.24
N ARG A 108 25.56 -7.80 3.30
CA ARG A 108 26.61 -7.90 4.33
C ARG A 108 26.76 -9.33 4.84
N LYS A 109 28.00 -9.83 4.78
CA LYS A 109 28.44 -11.17 5.19
C LYS A 109 28.58 -11.38 6.72
N LYS A 110 28.34 -10.36 7.55
CA LYS A 110 28.24 -10.49 9.01
C LYS A 110 27.33 -9.42 9.59
N VAL A 111 26.34 -9.89 10.33
CA VAL A 111 25.33 -9.06 10.97
C VAL A 111 25.86 -8.57 12.31
N ARG A 112 26.29 -7.29 12.36
CA ARG A 112 26.49 -6.58 13.63
C ARG A 112 25.13 -6.29 14.21
N TYR A 113 24.72 -7.04 15.23
CA TYR A 113 23.49 -6.78 15.96
C TYR A 113 23.81 -6.37 17.39
N SER A 114 23.06 -5.39 17.90
CA SER A 114 23.18 -4.86 19.25
C SER A 114 21.82 -4.94 19.91
N PHE A 115 21.75 -5.56 21.10
CA PHE A 115 20.56 -5.53 21.96
C PHE A 115 20.59 -4.38 22.97
N ALA A 116 21.56 -3.48 22.89
CA ALA A 116 21.67 -2.36 23.82
C ALA A 116 20.45 -1.43 23.70
N ASN A 117 19.66 -1.33 24.77
CA ASN A 117 18.57 -0.37 24.91
C ASN A 117 19.02 0.73 25.90
N ASP A 118 19.88 1.62 25.43
CA ASP A 118 20.54 2.64 26.25
C ASP A 118 20.28 4.07 25.76
N SER A 119 20.85 5.04 26.47
CA SER A 119 20.68 6.46 26.12
C SER A 119 21.24 6.81 24.74
N LEU A 120 22.25 6.08 24.24
CA LEU A 120 22.77 6.27 22.90
C LEU A 120 21.73 5.86 21.85
N TYR A 121 21.13 4.67 22.01
CA TYR A 121 20.07 4.19 21.13
C TYR A 121 18.91 5.21 21.03
N HIS A 122 18.40 5.67 22.18
CA HIS A 122 17.31 6.66 22.20
C HIS A 122 17.71 8.00 21.55
N TYR A 123 18.94 8.45 21.73
CA TYR A 123 19.43 9.67 21.07
C TYR A 123 19.50 9.53 19.55
N LEU A 124 20.13 8.46 19.05
CA LEU A 124 20.26 8.24 17.60
C LEU A 124 18.89 8.11 16.92
N ARG A 125 17.96 7.39 17.57
CA ARG A 125 16.57 7.27 17.15
C ARG A 125 15.88 8.62 17.05
N ASN A 126 15.96 9.43 18.11
CA ASN A 126 15.29 10.72 18.19
C ASN A 126 15.86 11.76 17.23
N GLU A 127 17.15 11.71 16.92
CA GLU A 127 17.77 12.67 15.99
C GLU A 127 17.60 12.27 14.53
N SER A 128 17.70 10.99 14.20
CA SER A 128 17.65 10.56 12.81
C SER A 128 16.23 10.37 12.29
N ARG A 129 15.31 9.86 13.14
CA ARG A 129 13.88 9.65 12.88
C ARG A 129 13.53 9.16 11.48
N PHE A 130 14.29 8.23 10.90
CA PHE A 130 13.97 7.68 9.58
C PHE A 130 13.66 6.18 9.59
N ALA A 131 13.95 5.49 10.70
CA ALA A 131 13.66 4.06 10.86
C ALA A 131 12.31 3.89 11.57
N ALA A 132 11.54 2.88 11.14
CA ALA A 132 10.25 2.48 11.69
C ALA A 132 10.38 1.80 13.05
N GLU A 133 9.42 2.07 13.94
CA GLU A 133 9.25 1.33 15.18
C GLU A 133 8.05 0.37 15.10
N TYR A 134 7.97 -0.58 16.02
CA TYR A 134 6.78 -1.44 16.11
C TYR A 134 5.55 -0.70 16.62
N THR A 135 5.73 0.26 17.52
CA THR A 135 4.63 1.07 18.06
C THR A 135 4.12 2.13 17.10
N ASP A 136 4.84 2.37 16.01
CA ASP A 136 4.39 3.22 14.91
C ASP A 136 3.27 2.46 14.19
N ARG A 137 2.05 2.61 14.70
CA ARG A 137 0.87 2.32 13.88
C ARG A 137 1.03 3.12 12.60
N PRO A 138 0.65 2.59 11.43
CA PRO A 138 0.74 3.29 10.16
C PRO A 138 -0.30 4.42 10.12
N ALA A 139 -0.09 5.47 10.92
CA ALA A 139 -0.61 6.77 10.63
C ALA A 139 0.33 7.35 9.57
N GLU A 140 -0.20 7.64 8.39
CA GLU A 140 0.53 8.16 7.23
C GLU A 140 1.46 9.35 7.59
N ARG A 141 1.13 10.09 8.64
CA ARG A 141 1.91 11.21 9.18
C ARG A 141 3.30 10.82 9.70
N ASP A 142 3.43 9.70 10.42
CA ASP A 142 4.74 9.23 10.92
C ASP A 142 5.59 8.66 9.78
N LEU A 143 4.95 8.19 8.70
CA LEU A 143 5.65 7.76 7.49
C LEU A 143 6.19 8.97 6.70
N GLU A 144 5.40 10.03 6.57
CA GLU A 144 5.81 11.27 5.89
C GLU A 144 6.99 11.96 6.59
N GLU A 145 6.95 12.13 7.92
CA GLU A 145 8.04 12.77 8.67
C GLU A 145 9.36 11.99 8.56
N ARG A 146 9.29 10.64 8.61
CA ARG A 146 10.46 9.78 8.43
C ARG A 146 11.08 9.91 7.05
N HIS A 147 10.24 9.91 6.03
CA HIS A 147 10.64 10.12 4.64
C HIS A 147 11.29 11.48 4.43
N LEU A 148 10.70 12.55 4.98
CA LEU A 148 11.25 13.90 4.89
C LEU A 148 12.64 13.99 5.54
N LYS A 149 12.87 13.31 6.67
CA LYS A 149 14.19 13.30 7.32
C LYS A 149 15.25 12.55 6.51
N LEU A 150 14.94 11.36 6.02
CA LEU A 150 15.85 10.62 5.16
C LEU A 150 16.16 11.39 3.87
N LYS A 151 15.13 11.98 3.25
CA LYS A 151 15.26 12.85 2.08
C LYS A 151 16.19 14.02 2.34
N GLY A 152 16.08 14.67 3.51
CA GLY A 152 16.98 15.74 3.93
C GLY A 152 18.43 15.30 3.93
N TYR A 153 18.74 14.20 4.63
CA TYR A 153 20.10 13.64 4.67
C TYR A 153 20.65 13.27 3.28
N MET A 154 19.85 12.66 2.42
CA MET A 154 20.28 12.26 1.08
C MET A 154 20.44 13.47 0.14
N THR A 155 19.65 14.52 0.34
CA THR A 155 19.81 15.80 -0.38
C THR A 155 21.12 16.48 0.01
N GLU A 156 21.45 16.50 1.30
CA GLU A 156 22.73 17.01 1.80
C GLU A 156 23.90 16.19 1.25
N ALA A 157 23.79 14.85 1.26
CA ALA A 157 24.80 13.95 0.72
C ALA A 157 25.06 14.17 -0.79
N ALA A 158 24.01 14.40 -1.58
CA ALA A 158 24.11 14.68 -3.01
C ALA A 158 24.88 16.00 -3.32
N GLN A 159 24.93 16.92 -2.36
CA GLN A 159 25.63 18.20 -2.46
C GLN A 159 26.98 18.22 -1.74
N ALA A 160 27.29 17.17 -0.97
CA ALA A 160 28.50 17.10 -0.16
C ALA A 160 29.78 16.96 -1.01
N ASN A 161 30.92 17.28 -0.39
CA ASN A 161 32.23 17.08 -0.98
C ASN A 161 32.71 15.62 -0.81
N ILE A 162 32.04 14.70 -1.52
CA ILE A 162 32.34 13.26 -1.54
C ILE A 162 32.51 12.76 -2.98
N LYS A 163 32.88 11.48 -3.17
CA LYS A 163 33.02 10.87 -4.50
C LYS A 163 31.75 11.09 -5.35
N GLN A 164 31.91 11.46 -6.61
CA GLN A 164 30.77 11.77 -7.50
C GLN A 164 29.77 10.61 -7.62
N GLU A 165 30.26 9.37 -7.68
CA GLU A 165 29.42 8.17 -7.62
C GLU A 165 28.48 8.16 -6.40
N TYR A 166 28.97 8.53 -5.22
CA TYR A 166 28.14 8.56 -4.00
C TYR A 166 27.15 9.73 -3.99
N LYS A 167 27.48 10.84 -4.66
CA LYS A 167 26.54 11.95 -4.83
C LYS A 167 25.38 11.55 -5.75
N ASP A 168 25.70 10.87 -6.85
CA ASP A 168 24.71 10.39 -7.81
C ASP A 168 23.84 9.29 -7.18
N LEU A 169 24.44 8.39 -6.41
CA LEU A 169 23.71 7.38 -5.64
C LEU A 169 22.80 7.99 -4.57
N ALA A 170 23.27 8.99 -3.82
CA ALA A 170 22.45 9.73 -2.87
C ALA A 170 21.27 10.43 -3.56
N SER A 171 21.48 10.99 -4.76
CA SER A 171 20.39 11.58 -5.54
C SER A 171 19.35 10.56 -5.97
N ILE A 172 19.71 9.29 -6.20
CA ILE A 172 18.74 8.22 -6.42
C ILE A 172 17.96 7.96 -5.13
N PHE A 173 18.62 7.93 -3.97
CA PHE A 173 17.96 7.70 -2.68
C PHE A 173 16.94 8.78 -2.28
N VAL A 174 17.12 10.02 -2.75
CA VAL A 174 16.13 11.10 -2.59
C VAL A 174 14.78 10.74 -3.21
N ASP A 175 14.78 10.00 -4.32
CA ASP A 175 13.55 9.60 -5.02
C ASP A 175 13.13 8.17 -4.63
N LEU A 176 14.09 7.34 -4.21
CA LEU A 176 13.87 5.93 -3.90
C LEU A 176 13.28 5.69 -2.49
N HIS A 177 13.49 6.60 -1.54
CA HIS A 177 13.10 6.37 -0.15
C HIS A 177 11.62 6.02 0.10
N PRO A 178 10.61 6.46 -0.70
CA PRO A 178 9.22 6.05 -0.47
C PRO A 178 8.97 4.56 -0.68
N TYR A 179 9.87 3.87 -1.38
CA TYR A 179 9.72 2.46 -1.76
C TYR A 179 10.37 1.49 -0.78
N PHE A 180 11.00 2.00 0.28
CA PHE A 180 11.73 1.19 1.24
C PHE A 180 11.40 1.65 2.66
N ILE A 181 11.21 0.68 3.53
CA ILE A 181 11.11 0.91 4.96
C ILE A 181 12.36 0.34 5.60
N LEU A 182 13.04 1.17 6.38
CA LEU A 182 14.07 0.70 7.31
C LEU A 182 13.43 0.51 8.68
N TYR A 183 13.65 -0.64 9.30
CA TYR A 183 13.20 -0.94 10.65
C TYR A 183 14.29 -0.67 11.67
N ASP A 184 13.90 -0.09 12.80
CA ASP A 184 14.76 0.03 13.95
C ASP A 184 14.92 -1.32 14.67
N LYS A 185 15.87 -1.43 15.60
CA LYS A 185 16.04 -2.66 16.39
C LYS A 185 14.93 -2.89 17.42
N GLY A 186 14.23 -1.84 17.85
CA GLY A 186 13.10 -1.93 18.76
C GLY A 186 11.94 -2.73 18.17
N TYR A 187 11.72 -2.61 16.84
CA TYR A 187 10.76 -3.40 16.10
C TYR A 187 10.98 -4.91 16.27
N TRP A 188 12.25 -5.33 16.18
CA TRP A 188 12.65 -6.74 16.30
C TRP A 188 12.73 -7.23 17.73
N ILE A 189 13.17 -6.39 18.68
CA ILE A 189 13.11 -6.71 20.11
C ILE A 189 11.67 -7.03 20.51
N TYR A 190 10.72 -6.25 20.00
CA TYR A 190 9.30 -6.49 20.24
C TYR A 190 8.80 -7.78 19.56
N LEU A 191 9.09 -8.00 18.28
CA LEU A 191 8.67 -9.25 17.61
C LEU A 191 9.26 -10.50 18.28
N GLY A 192 10.52 -10.44 18.73
CA GLY A 192 11.14 -11.51 19.51
C GLY A 192 10.53 -11.72 20.90
N SER A 193 9.93 -10.68 21.50
CA SER A 193 9.17 -10.84 22.74
C SER A 193 7.80 -11.51 22.54
N ILE A 194 7.29 -11.54 21.30
CA ILE A 194 6.05 -12.24 20.93
C ILE A 194 6.34 -13.68 20.49
N PHE A 195 7.44 -13.91 19.80
CA PHE A 195 7.84 -15.23 19.31
C PHE A 195 9.02 -15.75 20.15
N GLU A 196 8.74 -16.61 21.14
CA GLU A 196 9.69 -17.08 22.18
C GLU A 196 10.94 -17.81 21.66
N ASP A 197 11.09 -18.06 20.34
CA ASP A 197 12.21 -18.80 19.75
C ASP A 197 12.80 -18.08 18.51
N ILE A 198 13.56 -17.01 18.71
CA ILE A 198 14.44 -16.49 17.64
C ILE A 198 15.72 -17.32 17.65
N SER A 199 15.83 -18.28 16.72
CA SER A 199 17.06 -19.06 16.53
C SER A 199 18.25 -18.18 16.12
N PRO A 200 19.52 -18.63 16.31
CA PRO A 200 20.70 -17.92 15.78
C PRO A 200 20.65 -17.67 14.26
N ASP A 201 20.04 -18.58 13.48
CA ASP A 201 19.77 -18.38 12.05
C ASP A 201 18.71 -17.29 11.81
N SER A 202 17.76 -17.15 12.74
CA SER A 202 16.77 -16.06 12.73
C SER A 202 17.42 -14.70 12.98
N MET A 203 18.53 -14.61 13.72
CA MET A 203 19.28 -13.35 13.86
C MET A 203 19.99 -12.90 12.58
N ALA A 204 20.48 -13.83 11.76
CA ALA A 204 20.98 -13.50 10.42
C ALA A 204 19.83 -13.01 9.52
N ASN A 205 18.62 -13.58 9.68
CA ASN A 205 17.41 -13.08 9.04
C ASN A 205 17.01 -11.68 9.54
N ILE A 206 17.28 -11.29 10.79
CA ILE A 206 16.91 -9.94 11.28
C ILE A 206 17.53 -8.82 10.41
N ILE A 207 18.74 -8.99 9.88
CA ILE A 207 19.30 -8.01 8.92
C ILE A 207 18.71 -8.12 7.53
N SER A 208 18.35 -9.31 7.04
CA SER A 208 17.63 -9.43 5.77
C SER A 208 16.24 -8.77 5.83
N ILE A 209 15.70 -8.54 7.04
CA ILE A 209 14.41 -7.90 7.27
C ILE A 209 14.55 -6.45 7.82
N ARG A 210 15.76 -5.94 8.12
CA ARG A 210 15.95 -4.52 8.51
C ARG A 210 15.56 -3.53 7.43
N SER A 211 15.55 -3.98 6.18
CA SER A 211 14.98 -3.26 5.05
C SER A 211 13.92 -4.12 4.38
N GLU A 212 12.74 -3.55 4.19
CA GLU A 212 11.68 -4.15 3.40
C GLU A 212 11.40 -3.27 2.19
N GLU A 213 11.35 -3.91 1.02
CA GLU A 213 10.92 -3.26 -0.20
C GLU A 213 9.40 -3.12 -0.12
N HIS A 214 8.92 -1.93 0.19
CA HIS A 214 7.49 -1.65 0.27
C HIS A 214 6.99 -1.22 -1.11
N VAL A 215 7.04 -2.15 -2.06
CA VAL A 215 6.60 -1.92 -3.44
C VAL A 215 5.12 -2.23 -3.55
N ASP A 216 4.31 -1.57 -2.72
CA ASP A 216 2.86 -1.74 -2.73
C ASP A 216 2.19 -0.48 -3.25
N PHE A 217 2.12 -0.43 -4.58
CA PHE A 217 1.63 0.70 -5.35
C PHE A 217 0.10 0.73 -5.43
N HIS A 218 -0.58 0.70 -4.28
CA HIS A 218 -2.03 0.62 -4.26
C HIS A 218 -2.74 1.99 -4.30
N ASN A 219 -2.06 3.11 -3.99
CA ASN A 219 -2.69 4.44 -3.99
C ASN A 219 -1.84 5.53 -4.68
N ASP A 220 -2.43 6.20 -5.68
CA ASP A 220 -2.00 7.45 -6.35
C ASP A 220 -0.47 7.68 -6.49
N ILE A 221 0.19 6.84 -7.29
CA ILE A 221 1.63 7.00 -7.62
C ILE A 221 1.87 8.29 -8.40
N ASP A 222 2.88 9.05 -7.99
CA ASP A 222 3.52 10.06 -8.85
C ASP A 222 4.34 9.36 -9.95
N THR A 223 3.70 9.15 -11.10
CA THR A 223 4.32 8.49 -12.26
C THR A 223 5.47 9.29 -12.85
N LEU A 224 5.48 10.61 -12.68
CA LEU A 224 6.56 11.47 -13.16
C LEU A 224 7.81 11.28 -12.29
N ALA A 225 7.65 11.35 -10.96
CA ALA A 225 8.75 11.11 -10.02
C ALA A 225 9.35 9.72 -10.23
N ALA A 226 8.52 8.68 -10.37
CA ALA A 226 8.98 7.32 -10.62
C ALA A 226 9.73 7.19 -11.96
N THR A 227 9.28 7.87 -13.02
CA THR A 227 9.97 7.89 -14.32
C THR A 227 11.32 8.60 -14.23
N MET A 228 11.38 9.74 -13.54
CA MET A 228 12.64 10.48 -13.33
C MET A 228 13.65 9.65 -12.55
N MET A 229 13.20 8.93 -11.52
CA MET A 229 14.04 8.02 -10.74
C MET A 229 14.63 6.90 -11.62
N LEU A 230 13.84 6.27 -12.48
CA LEU A 230 14.32 5.24 -13.41
C LEU A 230 15.42 5.79 -14.33
N ILE A 231 15.23 6.99 -14.88
CA ILE A 231 16.25 7.67 -15.72
C ILE A 231 17.54 7.90 -14.92
N ARG A 232 17.46 8.33 -13.66
CA ARG A 232 18.65 8.51 -12.81
C ARG A 232 19.38 7.18 -12.56
N MET A 233 18.63 6.10 -12.30
CA MET A 233 19.20 4.77 -12.09
C MET A 233 19.92 4.25 -13.34
N GLU A 234 19.30 4.40 -14.51
CA GLU A 234 19.91 4.05 -15.81
C GLU A 234 21.19 4.87 -16.03
N THR A 235 21.11 6.19 -15.88
CA THR A 235 22.25 7.11 -16.02
C THR A 235 23.39 6.74 -15.06
N PHE A 236 23.08 6.34 -13.83
CA PHE A 236 24.08 5.88 -12.87
C PHE A 236 24.80 4.63 -13.38
N CYS A 237 24.04 3.61 -13.83
CA CYS A 237 24.63 2.38 -14.36
C CYS A 237 25.48 2.61 -15.61
N GLU A 238 25.13 3.59 -16.45
CA GLU A 238 25.93 3.99 -17.62
C GLU A 238 27.23 4.72 -17.24
N ASN A 239 27.15 5.65 -16.27
CA ASN A 239 28.30 6.42 -15.82
C ASN A 239 29.27 5.60 -14.96
N TYR A 240 28.77 4.58 -14.26
CA TYR A 240 29.54 3.74 -13.33
C TYR A 240 29.32 2.24 -13.61
N PRO A 241 29.76 1.73 -14.78
CA PRO A 241 29.53 0.34 -15.16
C PRO A 241 30.19 -0.67 -14.22
N GLU A 242 31.31 -0.30 -13.59
CA GLU A 242 32.06 -1.12 -12.62
C GLU A 242 31.60 -0.92 -11.16
N SER A 243 30.54 -0.14 -10.93
CA SER A 243 30.01 0.06 -9.57
C SER A 243 29.41 -1.22 -9.02
N GLU A 244 29.71 -1.54 -7.76
CA GLU A 244 29.08 -2.67 -7.05
C GLU A 244 27.56 -2.50 -6.92
N TYR A 245 27.05 -1.26 -6.98
CA TYR A 245 25.61 -0.97 -6.85
C TYR A 245 24.83 -1.18 -8.16
N SER A 246 25.50 -1.28 -9.31
CA SER A 246 24.85 -1.27 -10.62
C SER A 246 23.92 -2.47 -10.84
N GLU A 247 24.32 -3.68 -10.46
CA GLU A 247 23.45 -4.85 -10.61
C GLU A 247 22.22 -4.81 -9.70
N TRP A 248 22.38 -4.27 -8.48
CA TRP A 248 21.26 -4.04 -7.59
C TRP A 248 20.29 -3.00 -8.15
N LEU A 249 20.79 -1.85 -8.60
CA LEU A 249 19.95 -0.79 -9.18
C LEU A 249 19.18 -1.30 -10.40
N LYS A 250 19.80 -2.07 -11.31
CA LYS A 250 19.10 -2.72 -12.43
C LYS A 250 17.97 -3.65 -12.00
N ARG A 251 18.13 -4.34 -10.86
CA ARG A 251 17.06 -5.18 -10.30
C ARG A 251 15.91 -4.33 -9.76
N VAL A 252 16.22 -3.28 -8.99
CA VAL A 252 15.23 -2.35 -8.44
C VAL A 252 14.48 -1.61 -9.55
N SER A 253 15.17 -1.13 -10.59
CA SER A 253 14.56 -0.48 -11.76
C SER A 253 13.53 -1.37 -12.43
N ARG A 254 13.85 -2.65 -12.68
CA ARG A 254 12.90 -3.61 -13.27
C ARG A 254 11.64 -3.78 -12.44
N ASN A 255 11.76 -3.90 -11.11
CA ASN A 255 10.61 -4.03 -10.21
C ASN A 255 9.70 -2.78 -10.27
N ILE A 256 10.30 -1.59 -10.35
CA ILE A 256 9.58 -0.32 -10.45
C ILE A 256 8.90 -0.17 -11.82
N GLU A 257 9.60 -0.52 -12.91
CA GLU A 257 9.04 -0.53 -14.27
C GLU A 257 7.84 -1.46 -14.41
N ASP A 258 7.97 -2.71 -13.94
CA ASP A 258 6.88 -3.69 -13.95
C ASP A 258 5.67 -3.18 -13.16
N SER A 259 5.93 -2.53 -12.03
CA SER A 259 4.87 -1.95 -11.22
C SER A 259 4.20 -0.73 -11.87
N LEU A 260 4.97 0.16 -12.50
CA LEU A 260 4.42 1.27 -13.29
C LEU A 260 3.61 0.76 -14.49
N LYS A 261 4.04 -0.33 -15.13
CA LYS A 261 3.30 -0.98 -16.20
C LYS A 261 1.97 -1.52 -15.68
N ARG A 262 1.98 -2.30 -14.59
CA ARG A 262 0.76 -2.77 -13.93
C ARG A 262 -0.16 -1.62 -13.51
N TYR A 263 0.39 -0.53 -12.99
CA TYR A 263 -0.38 0.66 -12.62
C TYR A 263 -1.01 1.37 -13.83
N LYS A 264 -0.28 1.47 -14.96
CA LYS A 264 -0.81 2.02 -16.21
C LYS A 264 -1.93 1.14 -16.77
N GLU A 265 -1.73 -0.18 -16.80
CA GLU A 265 -2.75 -1.17 -17.18
C GLU A 265 -3.98 -1.06 -16.26
N PHE A 266 -3.77 -0.94 -14.96
CA PHE A 266 -4.82 -0.72 -13.96
C PHE A 266 -5.61 0.58 -14.23
N ARG A 267 -4.92 1.71 -14.42
CA ARG A 267 -5.58 3.01 -14.73
C ARG A 267 -6.30 2.97 -16.08
N ALA A 268 -5.84 2.14 -17.00
CA ALA A 268 -6.45 1.90 -18.30
C ALA A 268 -7.48 0.76 -18.30
N TYR A 269 -7.75 0.11 -17.15
CA TYR A 269 -8.63 -1.06 -17.06
C TYR A 269 -10.01 -0.83 -17.70
N TYR A 270 -10.56 0.37 -17.54
CA TYR A 270 -11.82 0.81 -18.14
C TYR A 270 -11.81 0.97 -19.67
N LYS A 271 -10.62 1.00 -20.30
CA LYS A 271 -10.47 1.07 -21.77
C LYS A 271 -10.52 -0.31 -22.43
N ASP A 272 -9.99 -1.32 -21.75
CA ASP A 272 -9.84 -2.67 -22.33
C ASP A 272 -10.96 -3.62 -21.91
N LYS A 273 -11.64 -3.35 -20.79
CA LYS A 273 -12.77 -4.13 -20.29
C LYS A 273 -13.95 -3.21 -19.99
N PHE A 274 -14.86 -3.08 -20.93
CA PHE A 274 -16.22 -2.62 -20.65
C PHE A 274 -16.82 -3.58 -19.61
N TYR A 275 -17.38 -3.03 -18.51
CA TYR A 275 -17.85 -3.83 -17.39
C TYR A 275 -18.99 -4.72 -17.87
N THR A 276 -18.78 -6.01 -17.86
CA THR A 276 -19.76 -6.95 -18.41
C THR A 276 -20.05 -8.06 -17.42
N GLY A 277 -20.14 -7.75 -16.14
CA GLY A 277 -20.65 -8.72 -15.17
C GLY A 277 -20.35 -8.36 -13.73
N GLY A 278 -21.22 -8.79 -12.83
CA GLY A 278 -21.16 -8.49 -11.40
C GLY A 278 -22.53 -8.58 -10.73
N LEU A 279 -22.57 -8.39 -9.41
CA LEU A 279 -23.77 -8.34 -8.60
C LEU A 279 -23.93 -6.92 -8.04
N GLY A 280 -25.15 -6.41 -8.01
CA GLY A 280 -25.42 -5.10 -7.43
C GLY A 280 -26.68 -5.06 -6.59
N PHE A 281 -26.92 -3.90 -6.00
CA PHE A 281 -28.13 -3.53 -5.31
C PHE A 281 -28.60 -2.17 -5.83
N GLU A 282 -29.88 -2.06 -6.15
CA GLU A 282 -30.49 -0.86 -6.70
C GLU A 282 -31.71 -0.46 -5.86
N LEU A 283 -31.83 0.83 -5.59
CA LEU A 283 -32.99 1.44 -4.95
C LEU A 283 -33.48 2.57 -5.84
N PHE A 284 -34.78 2.58 -6.13
CA PHE A 284 -35.44 3.57 -6.96
C PHE A 284 -36.62 4.18 -6.22
N ILE A 285 -36.89 5.45 -6.49
CA ILE A 285 -38.09 6.17 -6.07
C ILE A 285 -38.75 6.71 -7.34
N GLY A 286 -40.06 6.47 -7.44
CA GLY A 286 -40.90 6.94 -8.53
C GLY A 286 -41.94 7.96 -8.09
N ASN A 287 -42.82 8.33 -9.00
CA ASN A 287 -43.96 9.18 -8.68
C ASN A 287 -44.93 8.48 -7.70
N SER A 288 -45.68 9.26 -6.91
CA SER A 288 -46.74 8.75 -6.00
C SER A 288 -46.24 7.73 -4.97
N SER A 289 -45.22 8.09 -4.20
CA SER A 289 -44.68 7.29 -3.08
C SER A 289 -44.24 5.87 -3.44
N THR A 290 -44.03 5.58 -4.72
CA THR A 290 -43.62 4.24 -5.17
C THR A 290 -42.11 4.09 -5.07
N PHE A 291 -41.65 2.96 -4.54
CA PHE A 291 -40.24 2.59 -4.57
C PHE A 291 -40.02 1.21 -5.19
N VAL A 292 -38.84 1.00 -5.74
CA VAL A 292 -38.41 -0.30 -6.29
C VAL A 292 -37.05 -0.64 -5.71
N VAL A 293 -36.89 -1.86 -5.21
CA VAL A 293 -35.60 -2.44 -4.85
C VAL A 293 -35.27 -3.56 -5.81
N GLY A 294 -34.02 -3.66 -6.25
CA GLY A 294 -33.59 -4.67 -7.20
C GLY A 294 -32.18 -5.18 -6.95
N VAL A 295 -31.94 -6.43 -7.32
CA VAL A 295 -30.62 -7.08 -7.22
C VAL A 295 -30.15 -7.46 -8.63
N PRO A 296 -29.49 -6.56 -9.37
CA PRO A 296 -29.00 -6.86 -10.71
C PRO A 296 -27.85 -7.86 -10.66
N ILE A 297 -27.97 -8.88 -11.50
CA ILE A 297 -26.95 -9.87 -11.78
C ILE A 297 -26.60 -9.72 -13.26
N GLN A 298 -25.40 -9.22 -13.54
CA GLN A 298 -24.90 -9.05 -14.89
C GLN A 298 -23.91 -10.17 -15.23
N ILE A 299 -24.07 -10.77 -16.41
CA ILE A 299 -23.11 -11.70 -17.01
C ILE A 299 -22.97 -11.32 -18.48
N SER A 300 -21.75 -11.00 -18.88
CA SER A 300 -21.48 -10.30 -20.12
C SER A 300 -22.37 -9.03 -20.25
N ARG A 301 -23.06 -8.88 -21.38
CA ARG A 301 -24.03 -7.81 -21.60
C ARG A 301 -25.43 -8.15 -21.09
N PHE A 302 -25.67 -9.36 -20.62
CA PHE A 302 -26.99 -9.79 -20.15
C PHE A 302 -27.16 -9.45 -18.67
N ILE A 303 -28.34 -8.96 -18.33
CA ILE A 303 -28.64 -8.49 -16.98
C ILE A 303 -29.97 -9.11 -16.56
N LEU A 304 -29.98 -9.76 -15.40
CA LEU A 304 -31.18 -10.26 -14.75
C LEU A 304 -31.37 -9.49 -13.45
N THR A 305 -32.56 -8.95 -13.20
CA THR A 305 -32.81 -8.12 -12.02
C THR A 305 -34.12 -8.56 -11.37
N PRO A 306 -34.07 -9.52 -10.42
CA PRO A 306 -35.16 -9.68 -9.47
C PRO A 306 -35.38 -8.38 -8.71
N SER A 307 -36.63 -7.94 -8.65
CA SER A 307 -37.05 -6.66 -8.08
C SER A 307 -38.35 -6.81 -7.31
N TYR A 308 -38.51 -5.95 -6.31
CA TYR A 308 -39.76 -5.76 -5.59
C TYR A 308 -40.18 -4.29 -5.74
N ILE A 309 -41.43 -4.06 -6.13
CA ILE A 309 -42.06 -2.74 -6.18
C ILE A 309 -43.04 -2.64 -5.01
N ASN A 310 -43.11 -1.47 -4.39
CA ASN A 310 -44.11 -1.10 -3.41
C ASN A 310 -44.57 0.32 -3.74
N GLY A 311 -45.88 0.57 -3.69
CA GLY A 311 -46.40 1.91 -3.85
C GLY A 311 -47.91 1.98 -3.76
N GLU A 312 -48.39 3.12 -3.26
CA GLU A 312 -49.82 3.42 -3.21
C GLU A 312 -50.38 3.59 -4.62
N SER A 313 -51.49 2.92 -4.86
CA SER A 313 -52.34 3.23 -6.01
C SER A 313 -53.28 4.38 -5.63
N SER A 314 -53.50 5.32 -6.55
CA SER A 314 -54.43 6.43 -6.30
C SER A 314 -55.88 5.92 -6.32
N ILE A 315 -56.59 6.04 -5.21
CA ILE A 315 -58.06 5.89 -5.19
C ILE A 315 -58.66 7.00 -6.05
N THR A 316 -59.27 6.63 -7.17
CA THR A 316 -60.06 7.57 -7.98
C THR A 316 -61.53 7.32 -7.70
N ILE A 317 -62.15 8.17 -6.90
CA ILE A 317 -63.60 8.16 -6.70
C ILE A 317 -64.22 8.96 -7.84
N LYS A 318 -64.92 8.27 -8.74
CA LYS A 318 -65.89 8.92 -9.65
C LYS A 318 -67.28 8.72 -9.04
N GLU A 319 -68.20 9.66 -9.30
CA GLU A 319 -69.43 9.90 -8.52
C GLU A 319 -70.30 8.65 -8.20
N ASP A 320 -70.18 7.53 -8.92
CA ASP A 320 -70.91 6.27 -8.64
C ASP A 320 -70.03 4.99 -8.65
N GLN A 321 -68.69 5.09 -8.62
CA GLN A 321 -67.78 3.92 -8.64
C GLN A 321 -66.55 4.11 -7.75
N ALA A 322 -66.34 3.21 -6.80
CA ALA A 322 -65.11 3.13 -6.01
C ALA A 322 -64.10 2.21 -6.71
N LYS A 323 -63.25 2.78 -7.57
CA LYS A 323 -62.07 2.06 -8.08
C LYS A 323 -61.03 1.92 -6.97
N VAL A 324 -61.04 0.79 -6.27
CA VAL A 324 -59.96 0.38 -5.37
C VAL A 324 -58.88 -0.30 -6.22
N ARG A 325 -57.93 0.47 -6.75
CA ARG A 325 -56.71 -0.16 -7.31
C ARG A 325 -55.99 -0.84 -6.14
N ASN A 326 -55.56 -2.10 -6.32
CA ASN A 326 -54.74 -2.77 -5.30
C ASN A 326 -53.37 -2.07 -5.20
N ASP A 327 -52.81 -2.07 -3.99
CA ASP A 327 -51.44 -1.60 -3.75
C ASP A 327 -50.45 -2.40 -4.61
N PHE A 328 -49.46 -1.72 -5.19
CA PHE A 328 -48.44 -2.35 -6.05
C PHE A 328 -47.34 -2.98 -5.19
N ASP A 329 -47.68 -4.03 -4.45
CA ASP A 329 -46.74 -4.83 -3.65
C ASP A 329 -46.39 -6.11 -4.39
N GLU A 330 -45.57 -5.98 -5.42
CA GLU A 330 -45.39 -7.03 -6.43
C GLU A 330 -43.91 -7.38 -6.64
N PHE A 331 -43.66 -8.66 -6.85
CA PHE A 331 -42.36 -9.17 -7.25
C PHE A 331 -42.30 -9.36 -8.76
N PHE A 332 -41.17 -9.02 -9.36
CA PHE A 332 -40.96 -9.22 -10.78
C PHE A 332 -39.49 -9.43 -11.11
N VAL A 333 -39.24 -10.09 -12.24
CA VAL A 333 -37.89 -10.28 -12.75
C VAL A 333 -37.79 -9.64 -14.12
N THR A 334 -36.81 -8.76 -14.31
CA THR A 334 -36.49 -8.20 -15.62
C THR A 334 -35.23 -8.84 -16.19
N ALA A 335 -35.26 -9.15 -17.48
CA ALA A 335 -34.10 -9.47 -18.29
C ALA A 335 -33.81 -8.30 -19.24
N GLY A 336 -32.57 -7.83 -19.23
CA GLY A 336 -32.10 -6.72 -20.06
C GLY A 336 -30.79 -7.03 -20.76
N ILE A 337 -30.46 -6.17 -21.71
CA ILE A 337 -29.19 -6.20 -22.44
C ILE A 337 -28.53 -4.83 -22.37
N ASP A 338 -27.24 -4.79 -22.05
CA ASP A 338 -26.42 -3.60 -22.15
C ASP A 338 -26.15 -3.28 -23.62
N VAL A 339 -26.83 -2.26 -24.15
CA VAL A 339 -26.70 -1.83 -25.55
C VAL A 339 -25.62 -0.76 -25.72
N TYR A 340 -25.28 -0.06 -24.64
CA TYR A 340 -24.27 0.99 -24.66
C TYR A 340 -23.65 1.17 -23.29
N GLU A 341 -22.33 1.15 -23.26
CA GLU A 341 -21.56 1.32 -22.04
C GLU A 341 -20.28 2.12 -22.28
N ASN A 342 -19.99 3.05 -21.37
CA ASN A 342 -18.69 3.65 -21.20
C ASN A 342 -18.36 3.83 -19.71
N LYS A 343 -17.24 4.50 -19.39
CA LYS A 343 -16.80 4.75 -18.01
C LYS A 343 -17.89 5.38 -17.12
N TRP A 344 -18.69 6.28 -17.67
CA TRP A 344 -19.61 7.15 -16.93
C TRP A 344 -21.07 6.78 -17.14
N LEU A 345 -21.42 6.16 -18.26
CA LEU A 345 -22.81 5.96 -18.68
C LEU A 345 -23.01 4.53 -19.17
N LYS A 346 -24.13 3.93 -18.77
CA LYS A 346 -24.64 2.66 -19.29
C LYS A 346 -26.12 2.77 -19.63
N ILE A 347 -26.57 2.11 -20.69
CA ILE A 347 -27.96 2.08 -21.14
C ILE A 347 -28.41 0.64 -21.37
N GLN A 348 -29.51 0.25 -20.72
CA GLN A 348 -30.05 -1.10 -20.78
C GLN A 348 -31.57 -1.09 -21.05
N PRO A 349 -32.04 -1.48 -22.24
CA PRO A 349 -33.41 -1.90 -22.42
C PRO A 349 -33.66 -3.22 -21.68
N PHE A 350 -34.88 -3.39 -21.18
CA PHE A 350 -35.29 -4.61 -20.49
C PHE A 350 -36.75 -4.95 -20.74
N ALA A 351 -37.05 -6.23 -20.57
CA ALA A 351 -38.41 -6.75 -20.49
C ALA A 351 -38.46 -7.75 -19.33
N GLY A 352 -39.61 -7.87 -18.68
CA GLY A 352 -39.76 -8.68 -17.50
C GLY A 352 -41.19 -9.09 -17.25
N GLY A 353 -41.32 -10.02 -16.34
CA GLY A 353 -42.61 -10.40 -15.83
C GLY A 353 -42.52 -11.22 -14.56
N TRP A 354 -43.63 -11.28 -13.82
CA TRP A 354 -43.98 -12.36 -12.90
C TRP A 354 -45.43 -12.13 -12.44
N ASP A 355 -45.63 -11.20 -11.50
CA ASP A 355 -46.95 -10.73 -11.05
C ASP A 355 -47.61 -9.79 -12.08
N PHE A 356 -46.78 -9.02 -12.80
CA PHE A 356 -47.18 -8.17 -13.93
C PHE A 356 -46.19 -8.33 -15.10
N PHE A 357 -46.54 -7.82 -16.29
CA PHE A 357 -45.59 -7.73 -17.40
C PHE A 357 -45.03 -6.31 -17.52
N THR A 358 -43.73 -6.18 -17.75
CA THR A 358 -43.08 -4.86 -17.86
C THR A 358 -42.06 -4.82 -18.98
N ALA A 359 -41.91 -3.66 -19.60
CA ALA A 359 -40.80 -3.37 -20.50
C ALA A 359 -40.36 -1.92 -20.35
N GLY A 360 -39.08 -1.64 -20.59
CA GLY A 360 -38.54 -0.34 -20.26
C GLY A 360 -37.09 -0.12 -20.66
N LEU A 361 -36.57 1.00 -20.18
CA LEU A 361 -35.20 1.44 -20.39
C LEU A 361 -34.64 1.94 -19.06
N GLN A 362 -33.40 1.57 -18.76
CA GLN A 362 -32.65 2.12 -17.65
C GLN A 362 -31.34 2.72 -18.14
N ALA A 363 -30.98 3.87 -17.57
CA ALA A 363 -29.71 4.54 -17.77
C ALA A 363 -29.00 4.69 -16.42
N ASP A 364 -27.73 4.31 -16.38
CA ASP A 364 -26.88 4.36 -15.19
C ASP A 364 -25.75 5.36 -15.39
N PHE A 365 -25.68 6.37 -14.53
CA PHE A 365 -24.57 7.32 -14.46
C PHE A 365 -23.63 6.97 -13.30
N ARG A 366 -22.40 6.54 -13.60
CA ARG A 366 -21.37 6.13 -12.63
C ARG A 366 -20.62 7.34 -12.12
N PHE A 367 -20.98 7.87 -10.96
CA PHE A 367 -20.30 9.05 -10.41
C PHE A 367 -19.09 8.69 -9.55
N TRP A 368 -19.02 7.47 -9.04
CA TRP A 368 -17.90 6.98 -8.23
C TRP A 368 -17.61 5.52 -8.57
N MET A 369 -16.34 5.18 -8.70
CA MET A 369 -15.86 3.82 -8.86
C MET A 369 -14.64 3.65 -7.96
N SER A 370 -14.57 2.52 -7.24
CA SER A 370 -13.42 2.19 -6.42
C SER A 370 -12.16 2.22 -7.28
N LYS A 371 -11.13 2.86 -6.73
CA LYS A 371 -9.80 2.95 -7.33
C LYS A 371 -8.98 1.68 -7.09
N THR A 372 -9.49 0.70 -6.36
CA THR A 372 -8.81 -0.56 -6.06
C THR A 372 -9.86 -1.66 -5.89
N PRO A 373 -9.64 -2.87 -6.42
CA PRO A 373 -10.38 -4.01 -5.91
C PRO A 373 -10.01 -4.16 -4.43
N GLY A 374 -11.01 -4.15 -3.53
CA GLY A 374 -10.75 -4.36 -2.11
C GLY A 374 -10.19 -5.77 -1.84
N GLU A 375 -10.14 -6.18 -0.56
CA GLU A 375 -9.75 -7.55 -0.17
C GLU A 375 -10.57 -8.65 -0.87
N PHE A 376 -11.75 -8.29 -1.41
CA PHE A 376 -12.61 -9.15 -2.22
C PHE A 376 -12.19 -9.29 -3.69
N HIS A 377 -11.04 -8.76 -4.10
CA HIS A 377 -10.53 -8.78 -5.49
C HIS A 377 -11.52 -8.23 -6.54
N GLY A 378 -12.49 -7.42 -6.11
CA GLY A 378 -13.57 -6.96 -6.96
C GLY A 378 -13.73 -5.45 -7.04
N ALA A 379 -14.05 -4.94 -8.23
CA ALA A 379 -14.24 -3.50 -8.43
C ALA A 379 -15.66 -3.09 -8.02
N GLU A 380 -15.74 -2.01 -7.24
CA GLU A 380 -17.01 -1.49 -6.74
C GLU A 380 -17.35 -0.17 -7.41
N TYR A 381 -18.63 0.12 -7.66
CA TYR A 381 -19.03 1.45 -8.11
C TYR A 381 -20.41 1.86 -7.67
N MET A 382 -20.61 3.16 -7.59
CA MET A 382 -21.89 3.81 -7.30
C MET A 382 -22.45 4.48 -8.54
N THR A 383 -23.76 4.35 -8.71
CA THR A 383 -24.50 4.87 -9.84
C THR A 383 -25.68 5.71 -9.39
N LEU A 384 -25.94 6.79 -10.13
CA LEU A 384 -27.24 7.44 -10.21
C LEU A 384 -28.01 6.78 -11.36
N LYS A 385 -29.25 6.38 -11.14
CA LYS A 385 -30.04 5.61 -12.10
C LYS A 385 -31.28 6.36 -12.51
N PHE A 386 -31.62 6.26 -13.78
CA PHE A 386 -32.91 6.65 -14.32
C PHE A 386 -33.56 5.42 -14.95
N ARG A 387 -34.81 5.14 -14.60
CA ARG A 387 -35.53 3.98 -15.14
C ARG A 387 -36.93 4.40 -15.59
N TYR A 388 -37.28 4.03 -16.80
CA TYR A 388 -38.63 4.08 -17.34
C TYR A 388 -39.19 2.67 -17.45
N MET A 389 -40.42 2.46 -16.99
CA MET A 389 -41.15 1.19 -17.05
C MET A 389 -42.57 1.42 -17.57
N GLY A 390 -42.95 0.68 -18.60
CA GLY A 390 -44.35 0.45 -18.96
C GLY A 390 -44.82 -0.87 -18.34
N ILE A 391 -45.85 -0.81 -17.51
CA ILE A 391 -46.36 -1.92 -16.69
C ILE A 391 -47.74 -2.30 -17.20
N TYR A 392 -47.94 -3.58 -17.48
CA TYR A 392 -49.22 -4.16 -17.84
C TYR A 392 -49.65 -5.15 -16.76
N HIS A 393 -50.79 -4.87 -16.12
CA HIS A 393 -51.28 -5.64 -14.98
C HIS A 393 -52.81 -5.65 -14.91
N ASP A 394 -53.34 -6.57 -14.11
CA ASP A 394 -54.77 -6.68 -13.85
C ASP A 394 -55.16 -5.80 -12.66
N THR A 395 -56.29 -5.11 -12.78
CA THR A 395 -56.87 -4.24 -11.73
C THR A 395 -58.24 -4.76 -11.35
N LYS A 396 -58.53 -4.76 -10.04
CA LYS A 396 -59.84 -5.15 -9.51
C LYS A 396 -60.65 -3.89 -9.24
N THR A 397 -61.79 -3.75 -9.89
CA THR A 397 -62.73 -2.65 -9.64
C THR A 397 -63.90 -3.19 -8.84
N ALA A 398 -64.26 -2.50 -7.74
CA ALA A 398 -65.48 -2.78 -7.00
C ALA A 398 -66.57 -1.81 -7.44
N THR A 399 -67.68 -2.35 -7.92
CA THR A 399 -68.89 -1.57 -8.19
C THR A 399 -69.88 -1.83 -7.06
N SER A 400 -70.33 -0.76 -6.40
CA SER A 400 -71.30 -0.82 -5.31
C SER A 400 -72.64 -0.32 -5.84
N ASP A 401 -73.53 -1.22 -6.22
CA ASP A 401 -74.94 -0.84 -6.39
C ASP A 401 -75.61 -0.72 -5.00
N GLU A 402 -76.72 0.00 -4.90
CA GLU A 402 -77.47 0.23 -3.64
C GLU A 402 -78.00 -1.04 -2.94
N THR A 403 -77.71 -2.22 -3.50
CA THR A 403 -77.96 -3.55 -2.95
C THR A 403 -76.62 -4.21 -2.60
N GLU A 404 -76.46 -4.67 -1.36
CA GLU A 404 -75.23 -5.08 -0.66
C GLU A 404 -74.28 -6.14 -1.32
N GLU A 405 -74.38 -6.42 -2.62
CA GLU A 405 -73.45 -7.29 -3.36
C GLU A 405 -72.37 -6.47 -4.08
N VAL A 406 -71.11 -6.62 -3.65
CA VAL A 406 -69.95 -6.04 -4.34
C VAL A 406 -69.55 -6.93 -5.51
N GLU A 407 -69.82 -6.49 -6.74
CA GLU A 407 -69.35 -7.18 -7.93
C GLU A 407 -67.92 -6.71 -8.28
N TRP A 408 -66.99 -7.66 -8.32
CA TRP A 408 -65.59 -7.41 -8.68
C TRP A 408 -65.39 -7.65 -10.17
N THR A 409 -64.95 -6.62 -10.89
CA THR A 409 -64.54 -6.74 -12.30
C THR A 409 -63.01 -6.63 -12.41
N GLU A 410 -62.42 -7.52 -13.20
CA GLU A 410 -60.99 -7.49 -13.52
C GLU A 410 -60.77 -6.75 -14.85
N GLU A 411 -60.10 -5.60 -14.79
CA GLU A 411 -59.74 -4.79 -15.95
C GLU A 411 -58.22 -4.79 -16.17
N LYS A 412 -57.79 -4.90 -17.43
CA LYS A 412 -56.38 -4.81 -17.81
C LYS A 412 -55.99 -3.36 -18.03
N GLU A 413 -54.99 -2.89 -17.29
CA GLU A 413 -54.52 -1.50 -17.37
C GLU A 413 -53.04 -1.43 -17.77
N TRP A 414 -52.65 -0.28 -18.33
CA TRP A 414 -51.27 0.01 -18.70
C TRP A 414 -50.80 1.29 -18.03
N ASP A 415 -49.77 1.17 -17.21
CA ASP A 415 -49.22 2.25 -16.39
C ASP A 415 -47.79 2.59 -16.85
N HIS A 416 -47.49 3.88 -16.90
CA HIS A 416 -46.15 4.39 -17.17
C HIS A 416 -45.52 4.95 -15.91
N ARG A 417 -44.32 4.47 -15.57
CA ARG A 417 -43.60 4.94 -14.39
C ARG A 417 -42.18 5.38 -14.74
N PHE A 418 -41.79 6.49 -14.13
CA PHE A 418 -40.44 7.02 -14.17
C PHE A 418 -39.85 6.95 -12.77
N PHE A 419 -38.59 6.55 -12.70
CA PHE A 419 -37.88 6.30 -11.47
C PHE A 419 -36.52 6.96 -11.53
N VAL A 420 -36.11 7.53 -10.40
CA VAL A 420 -34.73 7.94 -10.15
C VAL A 420 -34.22 7.11 -8.97
N GLY A 421 -32.99 6.63 -9.08
CA GLY A 421 -32.45 5.71 -8.10
C GLY A 421 -30.96 5.83 -7.89
N ILE A 422 -30.47 5.05 -6.96
CA ILE A 422 -29.06 4.82 -6.71
C ILE A 422 -28.78 3.33 -6.80
N GLY A 423 -27.55 2.96 -7.17
CA GLY A 423 -27.13 1.57 -7.08
C GLY A 423 -25.66 1.42 -6.77
N VAL A 424 -25.34 0.34 -6.05
CA VAL A 424 -23.98 -0.09 -5.75
C VAL A 424 -23.76 -1.43 -6.44
N HIS A 425 -22.65 -1.58 -7.14
CA HIS A 425 -22.32 -2.77 -7.93
C HIS A 425 -20.93 -3.26 -7.57
N PHE A 426 -20.79 -4.57 -7.51
CA PHE A 426 -19.58 -5.32 -7.17
C PHE A 426 -19.30 -6.32 -8.29
N TRP A 427 -18.04 -6.51 -8.67
CA TRP A 427 -17.63 -7.54 -9.62
C TRP A 427 -16.42 -8.27 -9.10
#